data_AF-A0A9E4SIT6-F1
#
_entry.id   AF-A0A9E4SIT6-F1
#
_cell.length_a   1.000
_cell.length_b   1.000
_cell.length_c   1.000
_cell.angle_alpha   90.00
_cell.angle_beta   90.00
_cell.angle_gamma   90.00
#
_symmetry.space_group_name_H-M   'P 1'
#
loop_
_entity.id
_entity.type
_entity.pdbx_description
1 polymer ?
#
loop_
_entity_poly.entity_id
_entity_poly.type
_entity_poly.pdbx_seq_one_letter_code
_entity_poly.pdbx_strand_id
1 'polypeptide(L)'
;MKIYWQEIRRGQRLVMDADDHEEEIGGVRLNKGVYDAFAKTFGYDPGRAVKGIATLEQAKEFVESLRPWELFEGTQDLTVEEEVRSEPT
;
A
#
# COMPACT_ATOMS: atom_id res chain seq x y z
N MET A 1 4.15 -1.30 -15.93
CA MET A 1 4.01 -0.91 -14.52
C MET A 1 2.61 -1.24 -14.03
N LYS A 2 2.50 -1.86 -12.85
CA LYS A 2 1.24 -2.21 -12.21
C LYS A 2 1.32 -1.87 -10.73
N ILE A 3 0.18 -1.55 -10.14
CA ILE A 3 0.08 -1.29 -8.71
C ILE A 3 -1.03 -2.19 -8.19
N TYR A 4 -0.75 -3.00 -7.18
CA TYR A 4 -1.74 -3.93 -6.63
C TYR A 4 -1.53 -4.12 -5.14
N TRP A 5 -2.61 -4.51 -4.48
CA TRP A 5 -2.54 -5.02 -3.12
C TRP A 5 -2.11 -6.47 -3.14
N GLN A 6 -1.23 -6.83 -2.21
CA GLN A 6 -0.85 -8.21 -1.97
C GLN A 6 -1.12 -8.57 -0.51
N GLU A 7 -1.76 -9.71 -0.28
CA GLU A 7 -1.97 -10.25 1.06
C GLU A 7 -0.62 -10.55 1.73
N ILE A 8 -0.55 -10.28 3.03
CA ILE A 8 0.55 -10.71 3.89
C ILE A 8 -0.05 -11.32 5.15
N ARG A 9 0.74 -12.09 5.89
CA ARG A 9 0.33 -12.78 7.13
C ARG A 9 -0.54 -11.96 8.10
N ARG A 10 -0.36 -10.64 8.18
CA ARG A 10 -1.15 -9.74 9.05
C ARG A 10 -1.57 -8.46 8.34
N GLY A 11 -2.16 -8.56 7.15
CA GLY A 11 -2.72 -7.40 6.45
C GLY A 11 -2.48 -7.48 4.95
N GLN A 12 -2.26 -6.33 4.32
CA GLN A 12 -1.98 -6.23 2.88
C GLN A 12 -0.88 -5.20 2.66
N ARG A 13 0.03 -5.46 1.72
CA ARG A 13 1.02 -4.48 1.27
C ARG A 13 0.64 -3.96 -0.11
N LEU A 14 0.93 -2.70 -0.38
CA LEU A 14 0.76 -2.08 -1.68
C LEU A 14 2.08 -2.22 -2.44
N VAL A 15 2.03 -2.93 -3.56
CA VAL A 15 3.20 -3.24 -4.38
C VAL A 15 3.10 -2.52 -5.70
N MET A 16 4.20 -1.92 -6.12
CA MET A 16 4.41 -1.44 -7.47
C MET A 16 5.34 -2.40 -8.19
N ASP A 17 4.87 -2.97 -9.30
CA ASP A 17 5.64 -3.81 -10.22
C ASP A 17 6.05 -2.94 -11.41
N ALA A 18 7.35 -2.69 -11.53
CA ALA A 18 7.96 -1.90 -12.59
C ALA A 18 9.26 -2.57 -13.08
N ASP A 19 9.37 -2.79 -14.39
CA ASP A 19 10.59 -3.21 -15.11
C ASP A 19 11.48 -4.21 -14.33
N ASP A 20 10.97 -5.44 -14.15
CA ASP A 20 11.58 -6.59 -13.45
C ASP A 20 11.74 -6.45 -11.92
N HIS A 21 11.23 -5.38 -11.32
CA HIS A 21 11.33 -5.12 -9.88
C HIS A 21 9.95 -4.86 -9.24
N GLU A 22 9.67 -5.58 -8.15
CA GLU A 22 8.56 -5.28 -7.23
C GLU A 22 9.05 -4.41 -6.07
N GLU A 23 8.42 -3.26 -5.84
CA GLU A 23 8.71 -2.37 -4.70
C GLU A 23 7.48 -2.23 -3.81
N GLU A 24 7.66 -2.39 -2.50
CA GLU A 24 6.61 -2.08 -1.51
C GLU A 24 6.54 -0.58 -1.30
N ILE A 25 5.46 0.04 -1.77
CA ILE A 25 5.23 1.49 -1.72
C ILE A 25 4.23 1.89 -0.61
N GLY A 26 3.70 0.92 0.13
CA GLY A 26 2.79 1.17 1.26
C GLY A 26 2.23 -0.12 1.83
N GLY A 27 1.35 0.00 2.82
CA GLY A 27 0.73 -1.17 3.41
C GLY A 27 -0.25 -0.86 4.52
N VAL A 28 -1.03 -1.90 4.85
CA VAL A 28 -1.96 -1.96 5.95
C VAL A 28 -1.63 -3.19 6.80
N ARG A 29 -1.49 -3.01 8.11
CA ARG A 29 -1.15 -4.07 9.05
C ARG A 29 -2.20 -4.20 10.14
N LEU A 30 -2.64 -5.43 10.42
CA LEU A 30 -3.53 -5.74 11.53
C LEU A 30 -2.73 -5.83 12.84
N ASN A 31 -3.11 -5.01 13.80
CA ASN A 31 -2.50 -4.90 15.12
C ASN A 31 -3.57 -4.87 16.21
N LYS A 32 -3.66 -5.93 17.02
CA LYS A 32 -4.62 -6.04 18.15
C LYS A 32 -6.09 -5.72 17.79
N GLY A 33 -6.52 -6.11 16.59
CA GLY A 33 -7.89 -5.90 16.11
C GLY A 33 -8.17 -4.55 15.47
N VAL A 34 -7.16 -3.69 15.33
CA VAL A 34 -7.22 -2.46 14.53
C VAL A 34 -6.17 -2.49 13.43
N TYR A 35 -6.33 -1.64 12.42
CA TYR A 35 -5.43 -1.56 11.28
C TYR A 35 -4.53 -0.32 11.38
N ASP A 36 -3.25 -0.53 11.11
CA ASP A 36 -2.24 0.50 10.96
C ASP A 36 -1.94 0.64 9.46
N ALA A 37 -2.17 1.82 8.89
CA ALA A 37 -1.92 2.14 7.48
C ALA A 37 -0.65 3.00 7.34
N PHE A 38 0.14 2.75 6.29
CA PHE A 38 1.32 3.54 5.99
C PHE A 38 1.63 3.60 4.49
N ALA A 39 2.23 4.70 4.05
CA ALA A 39 2.75 4.87 2.70
C ALA A 39 4.28 5.05 2.75
N LYS A 40 4.99 4.36 1.86
CA LYS A 40 6.46 4.44 1.73
C LYS A 40 6.78 5.36 0.56
N THR A 41 7.33 6.50 0.91
CA THR A 41 7.66 7.62 0.01
C THR A 41 9.10 8.05 0.25
N PHE A 42 9.72 8.75 -0.69
CA PHE A 42 11.04 9.35 -0.44
C PHE A 42 10.96 10.37 0.72
N GLY A 43 11.71 10.10 1.80
CA GLY A 43 11.79 10.93 3.00
C GLY A 43 10.92 10.47 4.19
N TYR A 44 11.34 10.85 5.41
CA TYR A 44 10.59 10.60 6.64
C TYR A 44 9.50 11.67 6.82
N ASP A 45 8.23 11.27 6.74
CA ASP A 45 7.09 12.14 7.02
C ASP A 45 6.10 11.41 7.94
N PRO A 46 5.96 11.84 9.21
CA PRO A 46 5.07 11.19 10.18
C PRO A 46 3.58 11.25 9.80
N GLY A 47 3.18 12.12 8.86
CA GLY A 47 1.81 12.17 8.33
C GLY A 47 1.44 11.00 7.42
N ARG A 48 2.42 10.17 7.03
CA ARG A 48 2.24 9.05 6.10
C ARG A 48 1.96 7.72 6.78
N ALA A 49 1.72 7.72 8.09
CA ALA A 49 1.30 6.54 8.84
C ALA A 49 0.20 6.90 9.84
N VAL A 50 -0.92 6.19 9.77
CA VAL A 50 -2.05 6.32 10.69
C VAL A 50 -2.29 4.98 11.37
N LYS A 51 -2.53 5.01 12.68
CA LYS A 51 -2.79 3.82 13.50
C LYS A 51 -4.21 3.80 13.99
N GLY A 52 -4.73 2.61 14.28
CA GLY A 52 -6.03 2.48 14.94
C GLY A 52 -7.23 2.62 14.02
N ILE A 53 -7.08 2.35 12.72
CA ILE A 53 -8.17 2.35 11.76
C ILE A 53 -9.04 1.10 11.99
N ALA A 54 -10.37 1.27 11.99
CA ALA A 54 -11.29 0.21 12.39
C ALA A 54 -11.37 -0.94 11.37
N THR A 55 -11.18 -0.65 10.08
CA THR A 55 -11.37 -1.62 9.00
C THR A 55 -10.21 -1.61 8.01
N LEU A 56 -10.00 -2.75 7.35
CA LEU A 56 -8.99 -2.89 6.30
C LEU A 56 -9.26 -1.92 5.14
N GLU A 57 -10.52 -1.79 4.73
CA GLU A 57 -10.94 -0.95 3.62
C GLU A 57 -10.60 0.53 3.85
N GLN A 58 -11.00 1.08 5.00
CA GLN A 58 -10.63 2.45 5.39
C GLN A 58 -9.11 2.67 5.44
N ALA A 59 -8.38 1.65 5.85
CA ALA A 59 -6.92 1.71 5.89
C ALA A 59 -6.31 1.68 4.49
N LYS A 60 -6.89 0.92 3.54
CA LYS A 60 -6.48 0.93 2.13
C LYS A 60 -6.78 2.27 1.49
N GLU A 61 -7.99 2.80 1.66
CA GLU A 61 -8.39 4.11 1.16
C GLU A 61 -7.42 5.21 1.62
N PHE A 62 -6.99 5.16 2.89
CA PHE A 62 -5.98 6.09 3.39
C PHE A 62 -4.67 5.99 2.61
N VAL A 63 -4.12 4.79 2.41
CA VAL A 63 -2.87 4.61 1.65
C VAL A 63 -3.04 5.05 0.19
N GLU A 64 -4.15 4.71 -0.45
CA GLU A 64 -4.43 5.09 -1.84
C GLU A 64 -4.61 6.60 -2.00
N SER A 65 -5.20 7.28 -1.00
CA SER A 65 -5.34 8.74 -1.00
C SER A 65 -4.00 9.48 -0.98
N LEU A 66 -2.96 8.84 -0.42
CA LEU A 66 -1.60 9.38 -0.40
C LEU A 66 -0.88 9.20 -1.74
N ARG A 67 -1.42 8.38 -2.64
CA ARG A 67 -0.89 8.06 -3.97
C ARG A 67 0.64 7.89 -3.97
N PRO A 68 1.20 6.99 -3.12
CA PRO A 68 2.65 6.86 -2.95
C PRO A 68 3.40 6.50 -4.23
N TRP A 69 2.71 5.92 -5.21
CA TRP A 69 3.28 5.62 -6.52
C TRP A 69 3.60 6.88 -7.34
N GLU A 70 2.92 8.02 -7.17
CA GLU A 70 3.17 9.25 -7.97
C GLU A 70 4.61 9.77 -7.88
N LEU A 71 5.40 9.26 -6.93
CA LEU A 71 6.82 9.55 -6.80
C LEU A 71 7.71 8.82 -7.82
N PHE A 72 7.16 7.84 -8.53
CA PHE A 72 7.85 7.05 -9.54
C PHE A 72 7.43 7.51 -10.94
N GLU A 73 8.39 7.74 -11.82
CA GLU A 73 8.12 8.23 -13.18
C GLU A 73 7.25 7.23 -13.96
N GLY A 74 6.27 7.73 -14.70
CA GLY A 74 5.37 6.91 -15.52
C GLY A 74 4.24 6.19 -14.77
N THR A 75 4.02 6.51 -13.49
CA THR A 75 2.91 5.97 -12.68
C THR A 75 1.76 6.94 -12.44
N GLN A 76 1.86 8.18 -12.92
CA GLN A 76 0.92 9.28 -12.64
C GLN A 76 -0.51 9.01 -13.12
N ASP A 77 -0.66 8.19 -14.17
CA ASP A 77 -1.95 7.77 -14.73
C ASP A 77 -2.36 6.35 -14.31
N LEU A 78 -1.60 5.71 -13.41
CA LEU A 78 -1.91 4.37 -12.93
C LEU A 78 -2.87 4.41 -11.74
N THR A 79 -3.81 3.48 -11.77
CA THR A 79 -4.72 3.18 -10.67
C THR A 79 -4.32 1.86 -10.01
N VAL A 80 -4.63 1.72 -8.72
CA VAL A 80 -4.43 0.46 -8.00
C VAL A 80 -5.40 -0.59 -8.55
N GLU A 81 -4.91 -1.80 -8.80
CA GLU A 81 -5.73 -2.95 -9.18
C GLU A 81 -6.65 -3.32 -8.00
N GLU A 82 -7.95 -3.51 -8.28
CA GLU A 82 -8.93 -3.94 -7.27
C GLU A 82 -8.66 -5.37 -6.76
N GLU A 83 -8.06 -6.21 -7.62
CA GLU A 83 -7.72 -7.58 -7.28
C GLU A 83 -6.54 -7.61 -6.29
N VAL A 84 -6.78 -8.22 -5.13
CA VAL A 84 -5.74 -8.48 -4.14
C VAL A 84 -5.05 -9.79 -4.50
N ARG A 85 -3.74 -9.76 -4.72
CA ARG A 85 -2.94 -10.94 -4.99
C ARG A 85 -2.59 -11.67 -3.69
N SER A 86 -2.71 -12.99 -3.65
CA SER A 86 -2.24 -13.76 -2.49
C SER A 86 -0.71 -13.83 -2.46
N GLU A 87 -0.14 -13.95 -1.26
CA GLU A 87 1.29 -14.23 -1.08
C GLU A 87 1.59 -15.62 -1.67
N PRO A 88 2.58 -15.78 -2.58
CA PRO A 88 2.95 -17.10 -3.07
C PRO A 88 3.44 -17.94 -1.88
N THR A 89 2.79 -19.10 -1.65
CA THR A 89 3.08 -20.05 -0.57
C THR A 89 4.41 -20.76 -0.76
#